data_AF-A0A2M7VCN3-F1
#
_entry.id   AF-A0A2M7VCN3-F1
#
_cell.length_a   1.000
_cell.length_b   1.000
_cell.length_c   1.000
_cell.angle_alpha   90.00
_cell.angle_beta   90.00
_cell.angle_gamma   90.00
#
_symmetry.space_group_name_H-M   'P 1'
#
loop_
_entity.id
_entity.type
_entity.pdbx_description
1 polymer ?
#
loop_
_entity_poly.entity_id
_entity_poly.type
_entity_poly.pdbx_seq_one_letter_code
_entity_poly.pdbx_strand_id
1 'polypeptide(L)'
;MAVIVDFRTDSSTFVKAVKIMLGETNRKTLYLPKGMGNSFCALGDKDVDYMYMLTGYFEGKTTPAVSWKDPMLTNQFGGWPITDPIISGKDMNYPTLKEKFGSEVNFSQFPWLKEE
;
A
#
# COMPACT_ATOMS: atom_id res chain seq x y z
N MET A 1 -0.07 10.50 5.07
CA MET A 1 -1.23 9.65 4.70
C MET A 1 -0.74 8.22 4.51
N ALA A 2 -1.28 7.27 5.26
CA ALA A 2 -0.99 5.84 5.08
C ALA A 2 -2.07 5.17 4.21
N VAL A 3 -1.65 4.23 3.37
CA VAL A 3 -2.55 3.31 2.67
C VAL A 3 -2.13 1.89 3.00
N ILE A 4 -3.06 1.13 3.56
CA ILE A 4 -2.87 -0.26 3.94
C ILE A 4 -3.66 -1.14 2.97
N VAL A 5 -3.01 -2.17 2.44
CA VAL A 5 -3.62 -3.10 1.48
C VAL A 5 -3.54 -4.51 2.03
N ASP A 6 -4.60 -5.28 1.91
CA ASP A 6 -4.58 -6.69 2.27
C ASP A 6 -4.02 -7.54 1.12
N PHE A 7 -2.86 -8.19 1.29
CA PHE A 7 -2.29 -9.10 0.29
C PHE A 7 -2.34 -10.57 0.73
N ARG A 8 -3.18 -10.91 1.71
CA ARG A 8 -3.39 -12.31 2.14
C ARG A 8 -4.38 -12.96 1.17
N THR A 9 -3.92 -13.91 0.36
CA THR A 9 -4.69 -14.52 -0.74
C THR A 9 -5.90 -15.34 -0.28
N ASP A 10 -5.90 -15.76 0.98
CA ASP A 10 -7.01 -16.46 1.66
C ASP A 10 -7.99 -15.50 2.36
N SER A 11 -7.72 -14.20 2.35
CA SER A 11 -8.56 -13.20 3.01
C SER A 11 -9.78 -12.82 2.19
N SER A 12 -10.92 -12.68 2.87
CA SER A 12 -12.16 -12.15 2.26
C SER A 12 -12.05 -10.68 1.85
N THR A 13 -11.00 -9.97 2.28
CA THR A 13 -10.70 -8.59 1.89
C THR A 13 -9.45 -8.46 1.05
N PHE A 14 -8.99 -9.55 0.40
CA PHE A 14 -7.82 -9.52 -0.47
C PHE A 14 -7.89 -8.34 -1.46
N VAL A 15 -6.76 -7.65 -1.61
CA VAL A 15 -6.54 -6.43 -2.42
C VAL A 15 -7.45 -5.24 -2.11
N LYS A 16 -8.14 -5.26 -0.97
CA LYS A 16 -8.85 -4.09 -0.45
C LYS A 16 -7.87 -3.11 0.18
N ALA A 17 -8.02 -1.83 -0.12
CA ALA A 17 -7.22 -0.75 0.42
C ALA A 17 -7.99 0.06 1.48
N VAL A 18 -7.28 0.56 2.49
CA VAL A 18 -7.80 1.51 3.47
C VAL A 18 -6.85 2.70 3.57
N LYS A 19 -7.39 3.91 3.38
CA LYS A 19 -6.69 5.19 3.55
C LYS A 19 -6.83 5.71 4.97
N ILE A 20 -5.72 6.08 5.60
CA ILE A 20 -5.67 6.57 6.99
C ILE A 20 -4.81 7.83 7.05
N MET A 21 -5.35 8.91 7.60
CA MET A 21 -4.59 10.12 7.90
C MET A 21 -3.87 9.95 9.24
N LEU A 22 -2.55 10.05 9.23
CA LEU A 22 -1.70 10.03 10.43
C LEU A 22 -1.02 11.41 10.55
N GLY A 23 -0.78 11.87 11.78
CA GLY A 23 -0.09 13.13 12.05
C GLY A 23 -0.16 13.52 13.54
N GLU A 24 0.42 14.67 13.89
CA GLU A 24 0.52 15.13 15.28
C GLU A 24 -0.83 15.27 16.01
N THR A 25 -1.86 15.71 15.29
CA THR A 25 -3.22 15.83 15.83
C THR A 25 -3.96 14.49 15.86
N ASN A 26 -3.41 13.45 15.22
CA ASN A 26 -4.01 12.13 15.10
C ASN A 26 -2.92 11.04 15.24
N ARG A 27 -2.39 10.88 16.47
CA ARG A 27 -1.34 9.92 16.85
C ARG A 27 -1.85 8.48 16.96
N LYS A 28 -2.54 8.02 15.91
CA LYS A 28 -2.96 6.63 15.78
C LYS A 28 -1.75 5.75 15.49
N THR A 29 -1.69 4.62 16.16
CA THR A 29 -0.75 3.53 15.84
C THR A 29 -1.51 2.44 15.11
N LEU A 30 -0.90 1.85 14.09
CA LEU A 30 -1.50 0.77 13.30
C LEU A 30 -0.75 -0.54 13.61
N TYR A 31 -1.49 -1.58 13.94
CA TYR A 31 -0.98 -2.94 13.94
C TYR A 31 -1.30 -3.59 12.59
N LEU A 32 -0.28 -4.06 11.89
CA LEU A 32 -0.41 -4.71 10.60
C LEU A 32 -0.06 -6.20 10.74
N PRO A 33 -1.02 -7.12 10.58
CA PRO A 33 -0.73 -8.54 10.48
C PRO A 33 0.26 -8.87 9.34
N LYS A 34 0.92 -10.03 9.42
CA LYS A 34 1.75 -10.53 8.31
C LYS A 34 0.91 -10.66 7.03
N GLY A 35 1.50 -10.25 5.90
CA GLY A 35 0.84 -10.29 4.59
C GLY A 35 0.05 -9.03 4.24
N MET A 36 0.05 -8.02 5.10
CA MET A 36 -0.47 -6.69 4.75
C MET A 36 0.59 -5.86 4.02
N GLY A 37 0.18 -5.09 3.03
CA GLY A 37 0.96 -4.03 2.41
C GLY A 37 0.89 -2.75 3.24
N ASN A 38 2.04 -2.13 3.47
CA ASN A 38 2.15 -0.83 4.13
C ASN A 38 2.74 0.19 3.16
N SER A 39 2.09 1.34 3.02
CA SER A 39 2.60 2.47 2.25
C SER A 39 2.26 3.77 2.95
N PHE A 40 3.16 4.75 2.83
CA PHE A 40 3.03 6.04 3.49
C PHE A 40 3.49 7.16 2.56
N CYS A 41 2.66 8.19 2.45
CA CYS A 41 2.96 9.43 1.76
C CYS A 41 3.06 10.54 2.80
N ALA A 42 4.26 11.11 2.96
CA ALA A 42 4.48 12.30 3.80
C ALA A 42 3.77 13.49 3.14
N LEU A 43 3.02 14.26 3.93
CA LEU A 43 2.26 15.42 3.45
C LEU A 43 2.67 16.66 4.22
N GLY A 44 2.65 17.80 3.55
CA GLY A 44 3.06 19.08 4.11
C GLY A 44 4.49 19.45 3.71
N ASP A 45 4.98 20.52 4.34
CA ASP A 45 6.26 21.17 4.07
C ASP A 45 7.32 20.88 5.14
N LYS A 46 6.96 20.13 6.18
CA LYS A 46 7.83 19.78 7.31
C LYS A 46 8.30 18.34 7.20
N ASP A 47 9.45 18.09 7.81
CA ASP A 47 9.97 16.74 8.00
C ASP A 47 8.98 15.87 8.78
N VAL A 48 8.91 14.59 8.42
CA VAL A 48 8.02 13.61 9.03
C VAL A 48 8.84 12.47 9.61
N ASP A 49 8.73 12.29 10.92
CA ASP A 49 9.25 11.11 11.61
C ASP A 49 8.25 9.96 11.51
N TYR A 50 8.63 8.90 10.81
CA TYR A 50 7.81 7.69 10.68
C TYR A 50 8.46 6.52 11.41
N MET A 51 7.94 6.22 12.61
CA MET A 51 8.43 5.15 13.48
C MET A 51 7.56 3.91 13.38
N TYR A 52 8.19 2.73 13.37
CA TYR A 52 7.50 1.44 13.38
C TYR A 52 8.32 0.40 14.13
N MET A 53 7.60 -0.55 14.74
CA MET A 53 8.19 -1.73 15.37
C MET A 53 8.06 -2.92 14.43
N LEU A 54 9.09 -3.75 14.36
CA LEU A 54 9.11 -4.96 13.54
C LEU A 54 9.14 -6.19 14.44
N THR A 55 8.52 -7.28 13.95
CA THR A 55 8.55 -8.58 14.62
C THR A 55 9.76 -9.44 14.21
N GLY A 56 10.61 -8.96 13.29
CA GLY A 56 11.78 -9.66 12.79
C GLY A 56 12.82 -8.73 12.20
N TYR A 57 14.01 -9.26 11.92
CA TYR A 57 15.14 -8.51 11.36
C TYR A 57 15.04 -8.37 9.84
N PHE A 58 15.69 -7.34 9.30
CA PHE A 58 15.83 -7.16 7.86
C PHE A 58 16.80 -8.19 7.27
N GLU A 59 16.34 -8.98 6.29
CA GLU A 59 17.13 -10.06 5.69
C GLU A 59 17.93 -9.64 4.44
N GLY A 60 17.97 -8.36 4.07
CA GLY A 60 18.68 -7.89 2.88
C GLY A 60 18.01 -8.24 1.54
N LYS A 61 16.90 -8.98 1.56
CA LYS A 61 16.13 -9.36 0.37
C LYS A 61 15.14 -8.27 -0.02
N THR A 62 14.80 -8.23 -1.30
CA THR A 62 13.72 -7.38 -1.81
C THR A 62 12.40 -7.79 -1.17
N THR A 63 11.77 -6.86 -0.46
CA THR A 63 10.43 -7.06 0.10
C THR A 63 9.43 -7.19 -1.05
N PRO A 64 8.60 -8.26 -1.09
CA PRO A 64 7.54 -8.34 -2.08
C PRO A 64 6.58 -7.16 -1.94
N ALA A 65 6.31 -6.46 -3.03
CA ALA A 65 5.37 -5.35 -3.05
C ALA A 65 4.61 -5.30 -4.39
N VAL A 66 3.75 -4.30 -4.51
CA VAL A 66 2.99 -3.93 -5.70
C VAL A 66 3.26 -2.45 -5.97
N SER A 67 3.19 -2.08 -7.24
CA SER A 67 3.32 -0.69 -7.69
C SER A 67 2.44 0.26 -6.86
N TRP A 68 3.05 1.31 -6.32
CA TRP A 68 2.34 2.36 -5.59
C TRP A 68 1.29 3.07 -6.47
N LYS A 69 1.51 3.08 -7.79
CA LYS A 69 0.63 3.68 -8.80
C LYS A 69 -0.25 2.64 -9.52
N ASP A 70 -0.44 1.46 -8.93
CA ASP A 70 -1.33 0.46 -9.48
C ASP A 70 -2.77 1.01 -9.57
N PRO A 71 -3.38 1.06 -10.77
CA PRO A 71 -4.67 1.71 -10.98
C PRO A 71 -5.81 1.06 -10.17
N MET A 72 -5.79 -0.26 -10.01
CA MET A 72 -6.83 -1.00 -9.28
C MET A 72 -6.78 -0.69 -7.77
N LEU A 73 -5.60 -0.41 -7.24
CA LEU A 73 -5.44 0.06 -5.86
C LEU A 73 -5.71 1.55 -5.73
N THR A 74 -5.13 2.40 -6.59
CA THR A 74 -5.23 3.87 -6.44
C THR A 74 -6.66 4.38 -6.57
N ASN A 75 -7.48 3.74 -7.41
CA ASN A 75 -8.89 4.11 -7.57
C ASN A 75 -9.68 3.95 -6.25
N GLN A 76 -9.33 2.99 -5.39
CA GLN A 76 -10.03 2.75 -4.13
C GLN A 76 -9.95 3.91 -3.13
N PHE A 77 -8.92 4.76 -3.23
CA PHE A 77 -8.70 5.84 -2.28
C PHE A 77 -8.60 7.23 -2.92
N GLY A 78 -8.88 7.34 -4.21
CA GLY A 78 -8.86 8.60 -4.97
C GLY A 78 -7.46 9.08 -5.35
N GLY A 79 -6.49 8.16 -5.43
CA GLY A 79 -5.11 8.47 -5.77
C GLY A 79 -4.29 9.08 -4.63
N TRP A 80 -3.00 9.23 -4.89
CA TRP A 80 -2.06 9.87 -3.97
C TRP A 80 -2.17 11.39 -4.09
N PRO A 81 -2.26 12.15 -2.98
CA PRO A 81 -2.40 13.61 -2.99
C PRO A 81 -1.05 14.31 -3.20
N ILE A 82 -0.27 13.85 -4.19
CA ILE A 82 1.05 14.38 -4.55
C ILE A 82 1.28 14.19 -6.04
N THR A 83 1.81 15.22 -6.72
CA THR A 83 2.00 15.20 -8.17
C THR A 83 3.37 14.66 -8.58
N ASP A 84 4.43 15.01 -7.82
CA ASP A 84 5.81 14.61 -8.12
C ASP A 84 6.48 14.02 -6.86
N PRO A 85 6.15 12.76 -6.48
CA PRO A 85 6.68 12.16 -5.27
C PRO A 85 8.15 11.78 -5.45
N ILE A 86 8.96 12.07 -4.42
CA ILE A 86 10.28 11.48 -4.28
C ILE A 86 10.09 10.02 -3.87
N ILE A 87 10.55 9.10 -4.70
CA ILE A 87 10.37 7.66 -4.52
C ILE A 87 11.62 6.90 -4.92
N SER A 88 11.89 5.78 -4.24
CA SER A 88 13.06 4.97 -4.54
C SER A 88 12.96 4.33 -5.93
N GLY A 89 14.11 4.14 -6.59
CA GLY A 89 14.16 3.41 -7.86
C GLY A 89 13.60 1.99 -7.74
N LYS A 90 13.71 1.35 -6.56
CA LYS A 90 13.10 0.04 -6.29
C LYS A 90 11.58 0.11 -6.35
N ASP A 91 10.97 1.05 -5.66
CA ASP A 91 9.50 1.12 -5.55
C ASP A 91 8.84 1.59 -6.86
N MET A 92 9.59 2.33 -7.69
CA MET A 92 9.17 2.70 -9.05
C MET A 92 9.03 1.52 -10.01
N ASN A 93 9.71 0.41 -9.72
CA ASN A 93 9.80 -0.75 -10.60
C ASN A 93 9.02 -1.97 -10.08
N TYR A 94 8.21 -1.83 -9.02
CA TYR A 94 7.35 -2.94 -8.60
C TYR A 94 6.23 -3.19 -9.62
N PRO A 95 5.83 -4.47 -9.80
CA PRO A 95 4.76 -4.82 -10.72
C PRO A 95 3.39 -4.36 -10.21
N THR A 96 2.47 -4.13 -11.14
CA THR A 96 1.04 -3.98 -10.88
C THR A 96 0.43 -5.27 -10.30
N LEU A 97 -0.78 -5.17 -9.75
CA LEU A 97 -1.59 -6.32 -9.33
C LEU A 97 -1.79 -7.31 -10.47
N LYS A 98 -2.11 -6.80 -11.67
CA LYS A 98 -2.32 -7.63 -12.86
C LYS A 98 -1.05 -8.37 -13.27
N GLU A 99 0.09 -7.69 -13.30
CA GLU A 99 1.37 -8.34 -13.64
C GLU A 99 1.79 -9.39 -12.60
N LYS A 100 1.48 -9.15 -11.32
CA LYS A 100 1.90 -10.04 -10.23
C LYS A 100 0.98 -11.25 -10.02
N PHE A 101 -0.33 -11.08 -10.17
CA PHE A 101 -1.32 -12.11 -9.82
C PHE A 101 -2.33 -12.41 -10.94
N GLY A 102 -2.26 -11.74 -12.08
CA GLY A 102 -3.31 -11.81 -13.12
C GLY A 102 -3.53 -13.19 -13.74
N SER A 103 -2.55 -14.09 -13.66
CA SER A 103 -2.70 -15.49 -14.09
C SER A 103 -3.43 -16.37 -13.06
N GLU A 104 -3.44 -15.97 -11.79
CA GLU A 104 -3.91 -16.78 -10.67
C GLU A 104 -5.21 -16.23 -10.06
N VAL A 105 -5.46 -14.93 -10.23
CA VAL A 105 -6.55 -14.22 -9.56
C VAL A 105 -7.50 -13.61 -10.57
N ASN A 106 -8.75 -14.07 -10.53
CA ASN A 106 -9.84 -13.36 -11.21
C ASN A 106 -10.23 -12.11 -10.40
N PHE A 107 -9.70 -10.96 -10.77
CA PHE A 107 -9.98 -9.71 -10.03
C PHE A 107 -11.43 -9.22 -10.13
N SER A 108 -12.20 -9.66 -11.13
CA SER A 108 -13.60 -9.23 -11.31
C SER A 108 -14.52 -9.63 -10.15
N GLN A 109 -14.12 -10.63 -9.36
CA GLN A 109 -14.86 -11.09 -8.19
C GLN A 109 -14.82 -10.11 -7.00
N PHE A 110 -13.89 -9.14 -7.00
CA PHE A 110 -13.72 -8.20 -5.90
C PHE A 110 -14.46 -6.88 -6.18
N PRO A 111 -15.56 -6.59 -5.46
CA PRO A 111 -16.41 -5.45 -5.77
C PRO A 111 -15.74 -4.09 -5.57
N TRP A 112 -14.73 -3.99 -4.71
CA TRP A 112 -13.96 -2.76 -4.48
C TRP A 112 -12.92 -2.46 -5.56
N LEU A 113 -12.69 -3.36 -6.52
CA LEU A 113 -11.74 -3.13 -7.62
C LEU A 113 -12.41 -2.69 -8.93
N LYS A 114 -13.74 -2.55 -8.93
CA LYS A 114 -14.47 -2.22 -10.15
C LYS A 114 -14.13 -0.79 -10.57
N GLU A 115 -13.76 -0.63 -11.83
CA GLU A 115 -13.65 0.68 -12.49
C GLU A 115 -15.08 1.24 -12.60
N GLU A 116 -15.29 2.48 -12.13
CA GLU A 116 -16.52 3.24 -12.42
C GLU A 116 -16.62 3.55 -13.93
#